data_AF-A0A812R8Q8-F1
#
_entry.id   AF-A0A812R8Q8-F1
#
_cell.length_a   1.000
_cell.length_b   1.000
_cell.length_c   1.000
_cell.angle_alpha   90.00
_cell.angle_beta   90.00
_cell.angle_gamma   90.00
#
_symmetry.space_group_name_H-M   'P 1'
#
loop_
_entity.id
_entity.type
_entity.pdbx_description
1 polymer ?
#
loop_
_entity_poly.entity_id
_entity_poly.type
_entity_poly.pdbx_seq_one_letter_code
_entity_poly.pdbx_strand_id
1 'polypeptide(L)'
;ELLVEAQIPPELRHEFLHFTPAEFAPVAVDLEDLNKFIDELVFPPDMPRLDLLAVDDVPQRDLSLQHMSRTVMQEILDLHATAIALVGGAHFHTLREMNRRFLAKACERYGSDTGLRCPNHAEAMQADQKLWQSISSLINDEGWCMDDAIHEVVVVRNEIATLLMPRPNPPKLPASWVLRKGGLKGLGKGKGKGAKGGKSAKGSGVQVNGLQIATFYKKGQEKHLLCNDFSKGKCTRPNYCKFEHKCGVWLPDGSICLQDHTPLQHKKTAH
;
A
#
# COMPACT_ATOMS: atom_id res chain seq x y z
N GLU A 1 46.80 20.03 -25.10
CA GLU A 1 47.84 20.11 -24.05
C GLU A 1 47.24 20.60 -22.73
N LEU A 2 46.52 21.73 -22.69
CA LEU A 2 45.83 22.24 -21.49
C LEU A 2 44.92 21.23 -20.76
N LEU A 3 44.09 20.46 -21.48
CA LEU A 3 43.22 19.43 -20.88
C LEU A 3 44.00 18.26 -20.25
N VAL A 4 45.23 18.02 -20.71
CA VAL A 4 46.13 16.98 -20.14
C VAL A 4 46.78 17.51 -18.87
N GLU A 5 47.19 18.78 -18.88
CA GLU A 5 47.78 19.47 -17.74
C GLU A 5 46.78 19.64 -16.57
N ALA A 6 45.50 19.87 -16.89
CA ALA A 6 44.39 19.92 -15.93
C ALA A 6 43.88 18.53 -15.44
N GLN A 7 44.58 17.43 -15.76
CA GLN A 7 44.24 16.06 -15.33
C GLN A 7 42.83 15.59 -15.69
N ILE A 8 42.21 16.14 -16.74
CA ILE A 8 40.85 15.76 -17.14
C ILE A 8 40.86 14.36 -17.76
N PRO A 9 40.00 13.43 -17.30
CA PRO A 9 39.90 12.07 -17.80
C PRO A 9 39.72 12.04 -19.33
N PRO A 10 40.42 11.15 -20.04
CA PRO A 10 40.37 11.08 -21.51
C PRO A 10 38.95 10.86 -22.04
N GLU A 11 38.09 10.23 -21.24
CA GLU A 11 36.69 9.95 -21.54
C GLU A 11 35.82 11.21 -21.60
N LEU A 12 36.18 12.31 -20.94
CA LEU A 12 35.42 13.57 -20.94
C LEU A 12 35.92 14.58 -21.99
N ARG A 13 37.04 14.29 -22.65
CA ARG A 13 37.67 15.22 -23.60
C ARG A 13 36.87 15.43 -24.87
N HIS A 14 35.94 14.52 -25.18
CA HIS A 14 35.08 14.62 -26.36
C HIS A 14 34.01 15.71 -26.24
N GLU A 15 33.60 16.07 -25.02
CA GLU A 15 32.64 17.16 -24.78
C GLU A 15 33.26 18.54 -25.11
N PHE A 16 34.59 18.64 -25.01
CA PHE A 16 35.34 19.86 -25.31
C PHE A 16 35.68 20.02 -26.81
N LEU A 17 35.36 19.03 -27.66
CA LEU A 17 35.60 19.09 -29.12
C LEU A 17 34.67 20.06 -29.86
N HIS A 18 33.56 20.47 -29.24
CA HIS A 18 32.58 21.36 -29.84
C HIS A 18 32.89 22.85 -29.66
N PHE A 19 33.88 23.18 -28.85
CA PHE A 19 34.24 24.55 -28.55
C PHE A 19 35.39 24.99 -29.45
N THR A 20 35.18 26.10 -30.17
CA THR A 20 36.21 26.63 -31.06
C THR A 20 37.27 27.38 -30.24
N PRO A 21 38.55 27.38 -30.65
CA PRO A 21 39.61 28.09 -29.92
C PRO A 21 39.34 29.59 -29.70
N ALA A 22 38.51 30.21 -30.55
CA ALA A 22 38.08 31.60 -30.42
C ALA A 22 37.12 31.84 -29.24
N GLU A 23 36.36 30.82 -28.82
CA GLU A 23 35.47 30.86 -27.66
C GLU A 23 36.22 30.66 -26.33
N PHE A 24 37.40 30.03 -26.37
CA PHE A 24 38.30 29.89 -25.22
C PHE A 24 39.32 31.03 -25.06
N ALA A 25 39.58 31.79 -26.12
CA ALA A 25 40.58 32.87 -26.12
C ALA A 25 40.40 33.94 -25.02
N PRO A 26 39.18 34.29 -24.57
CA PRO A 26 39.03 35.24 -23.45
C PRO A 26 39.02 34.58 -22.06
N VAL A 27 39.01 33.25 -21.95
CA VAL A 27 38.79 32.52 -20.68
C VAL A 27 40.03 31.74 -20.22
N ALA A 28 40.99 31.44 -21.10
CA ALA A 28 42.17 30.67 -20.73
C ALA A 28 43.45 31.51 -20.85
N VAL A 29 43.65 32.45 -19.91
CA VAL A 29 44.96 33.08 -19.71
C VAL A 29 45.78 32.30 -18.68
N ASP A 30 45.12 31.76 -17.64
CA ASP A 30 45.75 30.95 -16.60
C ASP A 30 44.91 29.69 -16.21
N LEU A 31 45.57 28.71 -15.58
CA LEU A 31 44.99 27.43 -15.14
C LEU A 31 43.80 27.60 -14.17
N GLU A 32 43.80 28.70 -13.41
CA GLU A 32 42.73 29.06 -12.47
C GLU A 32 41.44 29.49 -13.19
N ASP A 33 41.56 30.23 -14.29
CA ASP A 33 40.40 30.66 -15.08
C ASP A 33 39.77 29.49 -15.83
N LEU A 34 40.60 28.53 -16.29
CA LEU A 34 40.12 27.30 -16.90
C LEU A 34 39.36 26.42 -15.89
N ASN A 35 39.88 26.29 -14.66
CA ASN A 35 39.19 25.56 -13.59
C ASN A 35 37.85 26.23 -13.23
N LYS A 36 37.82 27.56 -13.16
CA LYS A 36 36.61 28.32 -12.88
C LYS A 36 35.55 28.16 -13.98
N PHE A 37 35.96 28.14 -15.24
CA PHE A 37 35.07 27.89 -16.38
C PHE A 37 34.52 26.46 -16.38
N ILE A 38 35.36 25.47 -16.05
CA ILE A 38 34.91 24.08 -15.88
C ILE A 38 33.91 24.00 -14.72
N ASP A 39 34.18 24.67 -13.59
CA ASP A 39 33.26 24.72 -12.45
C ASP A 39 31.92 25.38 -12.82
N GLU A 40 31.91 26.46 -13.62
CA GLU A 40 30.69 27.11 -14.10
C GLU A 40 29.90 26.25 -15.10
N LEU A 41 30.58 25.46 -15.94
CA LEU A 41 29.95 24.53 -16.88
C LEU A 41 29.33 23.30 -16.18
N VAL A 42 30.02 22.78 -15.16
CA VAL A 42 29.58 21.59 -14.41
C VAL A 42 28.52 21.95 -13.36
N PHE A 43 28.63 23.14 -12.77
CA PHE A 43 27.70 23.64 -11.75
C PHE A 43 27.27 25.08 -12.08
N PRO A 44 26.23 25.28 -12.90
CA PRO A 44 25.70 26.61 -13.14
C PRO A 44 25.32 27.28 -11.81
N PRO A 45 25.63 28.56 -11.60
CA PRO A 45 25.56 29.22 -10.29
C PRO A 45 24.16 29.26 -9.68
N ASP A 46 23.11 29.09 -10.49
CA ASP A 46 21.71 29.05 -10.07
C ASP A 46 21.18 27.63 -9.79
N MET A 47 22.00 26.58 -9.97
CA MET A 47 21.60 25.22 -9.63
C MET A 47 22.00 24.93 -8.18
N PRO A 48 21.04 24.73 -7.25
CA PRO A 48 21.38 24.35 -5.90
C PRO A 48 22.14 23.02 -5.95
N ARG A 49 23.38 23.02 -5.43
CA ARG A 49 24.16 21.79 -5.25
C ARG A 49 23.32 20.82 -4.43
N LEU A 50 23.30 19.55 -4.82
CA LEU A 50 22.53 18.52 -4.10
C LEU A 50 22.90 18.47 -2.61
N ASP A 51 24.14 18.81 -2.28
CA ASP A 51 24.68 18.90 -0.92
C ASP A 51 24.00 19.99 -0.07
N LEU A 52 23.49 21.06 -0.69
CA LEU A 52 22.70 22.12 -0.02
C LEU A 52 21.21 21.76 0.08
N LEU A 53 20.78 20.73 -0.66
CA LEU A 53 19.47 20.09 -0.60
C LEU A 53 19.50 18.81 0.23
N ALA A 54 20.61 18.52 0.91
CA ALA A 54 20.71 17.43 1.87
C ALA A 54 19.66 17.66 2.95
N VAL A 55 18.49 17.05 2.75
CA VAL A 55 17.41 17.08 3.73
C VAL A 55 17.92 16.23 4.88
N ASP A 56 18.39 16.88 5.95
CA ASP A 56 18.82 16.21 7.20
C ASP A 56 17.73 15.28 7.73
N ASP A 57 16.47 15.58 7.40
CA ASP A 57 15.31 14.71 7.59
C ASP A 57 14.95 13.95 6.31
N VAL A 58 14.89 12.61 6.38
CA VAL A 58 14.34 11.79 5.30
C VAL A 58 12.90 12.22 5.02
N PRO A 59 12.56 12.74 3.81
CA PRO A 59 11.22 13.22 3.53
C PRO A 59 10.20 12.10 3.72
N GLN A 60 9.30 12.26 4.68
CA GLN A 60 8.27 11.27 4.99
C GLN A 60 7.05 11.52 4.12
N ARG A 61 6.71 10.54 3.27
CA ARG A 61 5.42 10.51 2.57
C ARG A 61 4.41 9.80 3.47
N ASP A 62 3.39 10.53 3.96
CA ASP A 62 2.31 9.94 4.74
C ASP A 62 1.39 9.10 3.82
N LEU A 63 1.75 7.83 3.67
CA LEU A 63 0.95 6.86 2.94
C LEU A 63 -0.07 6.27 3.91
N SER A 64 -1.36 6.52 3.67
CA SER A 64 -2.44 5.83 4.38
C SER A 64 -2.27 4.31 4.23
N LEU A 65 -1.70 3.67 5.25
CA LEU A 65 -1.38 2.24 5.32
C LEU A 65 -2.61 1.32 5.23
N GLN A 66 -3.82 1.89 5.18
CA GLN A 66 -5.05 1.12 5.27
C GLN A 66 -5.33 0.31 3.99
N HIS A 67 -4.91 0.77 2.81
CA HIS A 67 -5.09 0.04 1.55
C HIS A 67 -3.98 0.37 0.53
N MET A 68 -2.87 -0.37 0.53
CA MET A 68 -1.88 -0.27 -0.56
C MET A 68 -2.45 -0.90 -1.84
N SER A 69 -2.87 -0.05 -2.77
CA SER A 69 -3.30 -0.45 -4.11
C SER A 69 -2.10 -0.85 -4.97
N ARG A 70 -2.35 -1.53 -6.09
CA ARG A 70 -1.31 -1.86 -7.09
C ARG A 70 -0.54 -0.62 -7.55
N THR A 71 -1.24 0.49 -7.77
CA THR A 71 -0.64 1.75 -8.22
C THR A 71 0.29 2.32 -7.15
N VAL A 72 -0.13 2.31 -5.89
CA VAL A 72 0.70 2.78 -4.77
C VAL A 72 1.94 1.90 -4.58
N MET A 73 1.79 0.57 -4.66
CA MET A 73 2.94 -0.34 -4.65
C MET A 73 3.93 -0.02 -5.77
N GLN A 74 3.43 0.22 -6.98
CA GLN A 74 4.28 0.53 -8.12
C GLN A 74 5.04 1.85 -7.92
N GLU A 75 4.38 2.91 -7.45
CA GLU A 75 5.03 4.20 -7.18
C GLU A 75 6.18 4.07 -6.17
N ILE A 76 5.98 3.31 -5.08
CA ILE A 76 7.00 3.10 -4.05
C ILE A 76 8.18 2.32 -4.60
N LEU A 77 7.91 1.24 -5.33
CA LEU A 77 8.94 0.39 -5.91
C LEU A 77 9.74 1.13 -7.01
N ASP A 78 9.07 1.93 -7.85
CA ASP A 78 9.70 2.72 -8.90
C ASP A 78 10.56 3.86 -8.31
N LEU A 79 10.10 4.51 -7.23
CA LEU A 79 10.91 5.48 -6.49
C LEU A 79 12.19 4.83 -5.94
N HIS A 80 12.05 3.66 -5.32
CA HIS A 80 13.19 2.92 -4.78
C HIS A 80 14.18 2.50 -5.87
N ALA A 81 13.68 1.98 -7.00
CA ALA A 81 14.51 1.62 -8.15
C ALA A 81 15.26 2.83 -8.73
N THR A 82 14.59 3.98 -8.80
CA THR A 82 15.22 5.23 -9.26
C THR A 82 16.33 5.67 -8.32
N ALA A 83 16.08 5.64 -7.00
CA ALA A 83 17.08 6.01 -6.00
C ALA A 83 18.33 5.12 -6.07
N ILE A 84 18.17 3.79 -6.17
CA ILE A 84 19.31 2.86 -6.30
C ILE A 84 20.09 3.10 -7.58
N ALA A 85 19.39 3.33 -8.71
CA ALA A 85 20.05 3.60 -9.99
C ALA A 85 20.87 4.91 -9.97
N LEU A 86 20.36 5.96 -9.30
CA LEU A 86 21.06 7.25 -9.17
C LEU A 86 22.35 7.15 -8.34
N VAL A 87 22.40 6.24 -7.37
CA VAL A 87 23.60 5.96 -6.56
C VAL A 87 24.57 5.03 -7.29
N GLY A 88 24.25 4.61 -8.53
CA GLY A 88 25.08 3.68 -9.31
C GLY A 88 25.06 2.25 -8.75
N GLY A 89 24.03 1.87 -7.99
CA GLY A 89 23.95 0.54 -7.39
C GLY A 89 23.71 -0.56 -8.42
N ALA A 90 22.69 -0.39 -9.26
CA ALA A 90 22.33 -1.33 -10.33
C ALA A 90 21.69 -0.60 -11.51
N HIS A 91 21.62 -1.25 -12.67
CA HIS A 91 20.94 -0.69 -13.83
C HIS A 91 19.44 -0.52 -13.55
N PHE A 92 18.89 0.65 -13.90
CA PHE A 92 17.47 0.95 -13.74
C PHE A 92 16.56 -0.10 -14.40
N HIS A 93 16.98 -0.65 -15.54
CA HIS A 93 16.27 -1.72 -16.24
C HIS A 93 16.10 -2.98 -15.37
N THR A 94 17.17 -3.43 -14.72
CA THR A 94 17.19 -4.62 -13.86
C THR A 94 16.22 -4.47 -12.68
N LEU A 95 16.29 -3.33 -12.01
CA LEU A 95 15.41 -3.01 -10.87
C LEU A 95 13.94 -2.93 -11.30
N ARG A 96 13.66 -2.30 -12.44
CA ARG A 96 12.30 -2.20 -12.97
C ARG A 96 11.73 -3.55 -13.40
N GLU A 97 12.56 -4.44 -13.94
CA GLU A 97 12.16 -5.80 -14.28
C GLU A 97 11.84 -6.63 -13.03
N MET A 98 12.65 -6.49 -11.96
CA MET A 98 12.35 -7.08 -10.66
C MET A 98 11.01 -6.58 -10.11
N ASN A 99 10.79 -5.25 -10.09
CA ASN A 99 9.54 -4.63 -9.64
C ASN A 99 8.34 -5.14 -10.44
N ARG A 100 8.47 -5.25 -11.77
CA ARG A 100 7.42 -5.76 -12.65
C ARG A 100 7.03 -7.18 -12.30
N ARG A 101 8.00 -8.07 -12.07
CA ARG A 101 7.77 -9.47 -11.67
C ARG A 101 7.13 -9.56 -10.29
N PHE A 102 7.63 -8.77 -9.34
CA PHE A 102 7.09 -8.69 -7.99
C PHE A 102 5.62 -8.28 -8.01
N LEU A 103 5.30 -7.16 -8.67
CA LEU A 103 3.93 -6.64 -8.80
C LEU A 103 3.00 -7.63 -9.50
N ALA A 104 3.48 -8.32 -10.53
CA ALA A 104 2.70 -9.32 -11.24
C ALA A 104 2.22 -10.45 -10.30
N LYS A 105 3.10 -10.92 -9.41
CA LYS A 105 2.78 -11.99 -8.44
C LYS A 105 2.00 -11.48 -7.23
N ALA A 106 2.38 -10.33 -6.68
CA ALA A 106 1.72 -9.75 -5.51
C ALA A 106 0.26 -9.36 -5.79
N CYS A 107 -0.03 -8.89 -7.02
CA CYS A 107 -1.36 -8.42 -7.42
C CYS A 107 -2.13 -9.42 -8.30
N GLU A 108 -1.66 -10.66 -8.41
CA GLU A 108 -2.31 -11.68 -9.23
C GLU A 108 -3.72 -11.98 -8.73
N ARG A 109 -4.71 -11.94 -9.63
CA ARG A 109 -6.11 -12.25 -9.30
C ARG A 109 -6.41 -13.71 -9.62
N TYR A 110 -6.93 -14.42 -8.63
CA TYR A 110 -7.32 -15.81 -8.76
C TYR A 110 -8.84 -15.93 -8.91
N GLY A 111 -9.29 -16.91 -9.72
CA GLY A 111 -10.71 -17.21 -9.89
C GLY A 111 -11.34 -17.70 -8.59
N SER A 112 -12.64 -17.44 -8.38
CA SER A 112 -13.35 -17.83 -7.16
C SER A 112 -13.47 -19.34 -6.95
N ASP A 113 -13.27 -20.10 -8.02
CA ASP A 113 -13.22 -21.57 -8.08
C ASP A 113 -11.92 -22.15 -7.52
N THR A 114 -10.81 -21.42 -7.63
CA THR A 114 -9.48 -21.91 -7.18
C THR A 114 -9.34 -22.03 -5.67
N GLY A 115 -10.18 -21.34 -4.89
CA GLY A 115 -10.04 -21.26 -3.43
C GLY A 115 -8.78 -20.52 -2.96
N LEU A 116 -8.03 -19.88 -3.86
CA LEU A 116 -6.80 -19.16 -3.58
C LEU A 116 -7.05 -17.64 -3.46
N ARG A 117 -6.17 -16.97 -2.73
CA ARG A 117 -6.07 -15.50 -2.64
C ARG A 117 -4.66 -15.04 -2.98
N CYS A 118 -4.59 -13.79 -3.43
CA CYS A 118 -3.32 -13.08 -3.50
C CYS A 118 -2.69 -12.90 -2.12
N PRO A 119 -1.36 -12.71 -2.07
CA PRO A 119 -0.68 -12.24 -0.88
C PRO A 119 -1.32 -10.95 -0.36
N ASN A 120 -1.45 -10.84 0.97
CA ASN A 120 -1.87 -9.60 1.60
C ASN A 120 -0.69 -8.61 1.65
N HIS A 121 -0.97 -7.37 2.05
CA HIS A 121 0.06 -6.33 2.14
C HIS A 121 1.25 -6.70 3.06
N ALA A 122 0.99 -7.30 4.23
CA ALA A 122 2.05 -7.70 5.16
C ALA A 122 2.90 -8.85 4.60
N GLU A 123 2.29 -9.79 3.89
CA GLU A 123 2.98 -10.89 3.19
C GLU A 123 3.84 -10.33 2.04
N ALA A 124 3.34 -9.33 1.31
CA ALA A 124 4.10 -8.67 0.25
C ALA A 124 5.30 -7.90 0.83
N MET A 125 5.12 -7.13 1.90
CA MET A 125 6.24 -6.45 2.58
C MET A 125 7.29 -7.45 3.09
N GLN A 126 6.86 -8.56 3.69
CA GLN A 126 7.79 -9.57 4.19
C GLN A 126 8.54 -10.26 3.04
N ALA A 127 7.88 -10.48 1.90
CA ALA A 127 8.52 -11.02 0.71
C ALA A 127 9.57 -10.06 0.15
N ASP A 128 9.24 -8.77 0.03
CA ASP A 128 10.18 -7.73 -0.43
C ASP A 128 11.41 -7.65 0.50
N GLN A 129 11.19 -7.63 1.81
CA GLN A 129 12.27 -7.66 2.80
C GLN A 129 13.18 -8.88 2.62
N LYS A 130 12.61 -10.07 2.42
CA LYS A 130 13.39 -11.30 2.22
C LYS A 130 14.18 -11.29 0.92
N LEU A 131 13.61 -10.77 -0.16
CA LEU A 131 14.32 -10.63 -1.43
C LEU A 131 15.55 -9.74 -1.26
N TRP A 132 15.39 -8.58 -0.61
CA TRP A 132 16.50 -7.68 -0.34
C TRP A 132 17.52 -8.25 0.65
N GLN A 133 17.12 -9.11 1.59
CA GLN A 133 18.04 -9.85 2.44
C GLN A 133 18.88 -10.85 1.63
N SER A 134 18.26 -11.60 0.71
CA SER A 134 18.98 -12.52 -0.18
C SER A 134 19.97 -11.76 -1.07
N ILE A 135 19.53 -10.65 -1.69
CA ILE A 135 20.39 -9.79 -2.51
C ILE A 135 21.54 -9.21 -1.68
N SER A 136 21.25 -8.74 -0.47
CA SER A 136 22.25 -8.18 0.44
C SER A 136 23.32 -9.20 0.84
N SER A 137 22.94 -10.46 1.08
CA SER A 137 23.91 -11.52 1.39
C SER A 137 24.84 -11.80 0.21
N LEU A 138 24.30 -11.86 -1.02
CA LEU A 138 25.15 -12.05 -2.22
C LEU A 138 26.14 -10.88 -2.43
N ILE A 139 25.70 -9.65 -2.19
CA ILE A 139 26.56 -8.47 -2.37
C ILE A 139 27.62 -8.38 -1.26
N ASN A 140 27.21 -8.50 0.01
CA ASN A 140 28.08 -8.23 1.15
C ASN A 140 28.94 -9.44 1.55
N ASP A 141 28.39 -10.66 1.47
CA ASP A 141 29.10 -11.87 1.92
C ASP A 141 29.86 -12.53 0.76
N GLU A 142 29.27 -12.55 -0.43
CA GLU A 142 29.87 -13.21 -1.61
C GLU A 142 30.54 -12.22 -2.60
N GLY A 143 30.37 -10.90 -2.42
CA GLY A 143 31.02 -9.87 -3.24
C GLY A 143 30.44 -9.72 -4.65
N TRP A 144 29.19 -10.16 -4.87
CA TRP A 144 28.54 -10.04 -6.19
C TRP A 144 28.20 -8.58 -6.49
N CYS A 145 28.20 -8.22 -7.78
CA CYS A 145 27.61 -6.95 -8.17
C CYS A 145 26.08 -6.99 -7.98
N MET A 146 25.46 -5.84 -7.74
CA MET A 146 24.02 -5.79 -7.43
C MET A 146 23.16 -6.29 -8.59
N ASP A 147 23.53 -6.02 -9.85
CA ASP A 147 22.81 -6.53 -11.03
C ASP A 147 22.83 -8.07 -11.10
N ASP A 148 23.99 -8.70 -10.90
CA ASP A 148 24.13 -10.15 -10.90
C ASP A 148 23.38 -10.78 -9.73
N ALA A 149 23.46 -10.16 -8.54
CA ALA A 149 22.74 -10.60 -7.36
C ALA A 149 21.21 -10.56 -7.55
N ILE A 150 20.70 -9.47 -8.14
CA ILE A 150 19.27 -9.35 -8.49
C ILE A 150 18.90 -10.42 -9.53
N HIS A 151 19.70 -10.61 -10.58
CA HIS A 151 19.43 -11.61 -11.60
C HIS A 151 19.39 -13.03 -11.02
N GLU A 152 20.35 -13.39 -10.17
CA GLU A 152 20.39 -14.68 -9.49
C GLU A 152 19.15 -14.91 -8.63
N VAL A 153 18.79 -13.97 -7.75
CA VAL A 153 17.63 -14.11 -6.85
C VAL A 153 16.30 -14.12 -7.61
N VAL A 154 16.14 -13.27 -8.61
CA VAL A 154 14.86 -13.03 -9.29
C VAL A 154 14.63 -13.96 -10.47
N VAL A 155 15.67 -14.29 -11.23
CA VAL A 155 15.58 -15.07 -12.47
C VAL A 155 15.97 -16.53 -12.23
N VAL A 156 17.15 -16.77 -11.64
CA VAL A 156 17.70 -18.12 -11.48
C VAL A 156 16.99 -18.87 -10.35
N ARG A 157 16.97 -18.29 -9.14
CA ARG A 157 16.31 -18.86 -7.95
C ARG A 157 14.79 -18.68 -7.98
N ASN A 158 14.31 -17.70 -8.73
CA ASN A 158 12.88 -17.35 -8.84
C ASN A 158 12.22 -17.15 -7.47
N GLU A 159 12.92 -16.48 -6.55
CA GLU A 159 12.48 -16.35 -5.16
C GLU A 159 11.14 -15.60 -5.07
N ILE A 160 10.87 -14.65 -5.97
CA ILE A 160 9.59 -13.92 -6.05
C ILE A 160 8.41 -14.88 -6.10
N ALA A 161 8.44 -15.90 -6.97
CA ALA A 161 7.34 -16.84 -7.11
C ALA A 161 7.13 -17.69 -5.85
N THR A 162 8.23 -18.04 -5.17
CA THR A 162 8.18 -18.84 -3.95
C THR A 162 7.65 -18.05 -2.76
N LEU A 163 8.09 -16.79 -2.59
CA LEU A 163 7.73 -15.94 -1.46
C LEU A 163 6.29 -15.42 -1.59
N LEU A 164 5.86 -15.09 -2.81
CA LEU A 164 4.53 -14.57 -3.12
C LEU A 164 3.54 -15.64 -3.61
N MET A 165 3.78 -16.91 -3.27
CA MET A 165 2.86 -17.97 -3.66
C MET A 165 1.43 -17.71 -3.14
N PRO A 166 0.39 -18.04 -3.94
CA PRO A 166 -0.99 -17.85 -3.52
C PRO A 166 -1.30 -18.61 -2.24
N ARG A 167 -2.14 -18.00 -1.40
CA ARG A 167 -2.55 -18.59 -0.12
C ARG A 167 -3.97 -19.14 -0.23
N PRO A 168 -4.31 -20.23 0.45
CA PRO A 168 -5.68 -20.67 0.53
C PRO A 168 -6.55 -19.61 1.23
N ASN A 169 -7.77 -19.44 0.74
CA ASN A 169 -8.77 -18.62 1.42
C ASN A 169 -9.06 -19.22 2.79
N PRO A 170 -9.04 -18.42 3.87
CA PRO A 170 -9.38 -18.93 5.18
C PRO A 170 -10.80 -19.52 5.16
N PRO A 171 -11.03 -20.67 5.80
CA PRO A 171 -12.35 -21.27 5.85
C PRO A 171 -13.33 -20.25 6.44
N LYS A 172 -14.46 -20.04 5.75
CA LYS A 172 -15.55 -19.21 6.26
C LYS A 172 -16.09 -19.89 7.50
N LEU A 173 -15.66 -19.44 8.68
CA LEU A 173 -16.20 -19.94 9.93
C LEU A 173 -17.72 -19.70 9.91
N PRO A 174 -18.54 -20.69 10.30
CA PRO A 174 -19.96 -20.48 10.47
C PRO A 174 -20.16 -19.34 11.47
N ALA A 175 -21.11 -18.44 11.19
CA ALA A 175 -21.32 -17.22 11.96
C ALA A 175 -21.52 -17.45 13.48
N SER A 176 -21.84 -18.68 13.89
CA SER A 176 -21.93 -19.09 15.30
C SER A 176 -20.59 -19.22 16.04
N TRP A 177 -19.45 -19.28 15.34
CA TRP A 177 -18.11 -19.42 15.92
C TRP A 177 -17.29 -18.13 15.96
N VAL A 178 -17.83 -17.00 15.48
CA VAL A 178 -17.22 -15.69 15.71
C VAL A 178 -17.50 -15.29 17.16
N LEU A 179 -16.75 -15.91 18.07
CA LEU A 179 -16.64 -15.44 19.45
C LEU A 179 -16.22 -13.97 19.37
N ARG A 180 -17.09 -13.10 19.86
CA ARG A 180 -16.87 -11.65 19.92
C ARG A 180 -15.46 -11.41 20.43
N LYS A 181 -14.59 -10.81 19.59
CA LYS A 181 -13.26 -10.36 20.01
C LYS A 181 -13.48 -9.20 20.99
N GLY A 182 -13.61 -9.55 22.26
CA GLY A 182 -13.79 -8.66 23.38
C GLY A 182 -13.48 -9.41 24.66
N GLY A 183 -12.28 -9.16 25.21
CA GLY A 183 -11.92 -9.47 26.59
C GLY A 183 -11.61 -10.93 26.89
N LEU A 184 -10.35 -11.34 26.71
CA LEU A 184 -9.78 -12.41 27.53
C LEU A 184 -9.59 -11.86 28.95
N LYS A 185 -10.57 -12.12 29.82
CA LYS A 185 -10.38 -12.11 31.27
C LYS A 185 -11.31 -13.14 31.90
N GLY A 186 -10.73 -14.12 32.58
CA GLY A 186 -11.43 -14.93 33.57
C GLY A 186 -11.78 -16.35 33.14
N LEU A 187 -10.98 -17.29 33.63
CA LEU A 187 -11.40 -18.67 33.90
C LEU A 187 -12.69 -18.68 34.73
N GLY A 188 -13.68 -19.46 34.31
CA GLY A 188 -14.95 -19.61 35.02
C GLY A 188 -15.67 -20.90 34.66
N LYS A 189 -15.37 -21.94 35.44
CA LYS A 189 -15.96 -23.28 35.43
C LYS A 189 -17.46 -23.19 35.78
N GLY A 190 -18.36 -23.63 34.90
CA GLY A 190 -19.80 -23.57 35.14
C GLY A 190 -20.60 -24.60 34.35
N LYS A 191 -21.14 -25.57 35.08
CA LYS A 191 -21.88 -26.77 34.65
C LYS A 191 -23.36 -26.40 34.46
N GLY A 192 -23.98 -26.70 33.32
CA GLY A 192 -25.41 -26.45 33.10
C GLY A 192 -26.00 -27.22 31.91
N LYS A 193 -26.82 -28.23 32.21
CA LYS A 193 -27.68 -28.97 31.27
C LYS A 193 -28.85 -28.08 30.80
N GLY A 194 -29.27 -28.20 29.54
CA GLY A 194 -30.51 -27.62 29.04
C GLY A 194 -30.82 -28.06 27.60
N ALA A 195 -32.00 -28.65 27.40
CA ALA A 195 -32.42 -29.37 26.21
C ALA A 195 -33.13 -28.49 25.14
N LYS A 196 -33.20 -29.05 23.92
CA LYS A 196 -34.22 -28.92 22.84
C LYS A 196 -35.01 -27.60 22.70
N GLY A 197 -34.99 -27.04 21.49
CA GLY A 197 -36.03 -26.16 20.96
C GLY A 197 -35.79 -25.77 19.51
N GLY A 198 -36.70 -26.13 18.60
CA GLY A 198 -36.60 -25.87 17.17
C GLY A 198 -37.12 -24.50 16.71
N LYS A 199 -36.74 -24.16 15.47
CA LYS A 199 -37.34 -23.20 14.51
C LYS A 199 -37.57 -21.75 14.97
N SER A 200 -36.80 -20.83 14.40
CA SER A 200 -37.31 -19.86 13.40
C SER A 200 -36.18 -18.96 12.89
N ALA A 201 -36.23 -18.69 11.58
CA ALA A 201 -35.29 -17.85 10.86
C ALA A 201 -35.36 -16.38 11.36
N LYS A 202 -34.59 -16.06 12.40
CA LYS A 202 -34.39 -14.69 12.85
C LYS A 202 -33.22 -14.11 12.06
N GLY A 203 -33.56 -13.29 11.05
CA GLY A 203 -32.58 -12.60 10.21
C GLY A 203 -31.53 -11.88 11.05
N SER A 204 -30.29 -11.88 10.56
CA SER A 204 -29.13 -11.23 11.18
C SER A 204 -29.35 -9.71 11.33
N GLY A 205 -30.04 -9.31 12.40
CA GLY A 205 -30.26 -7.92 12.74
C GLY A 205 -29.02 -7.32 13.40
N VAL A 206 -28.70 -6.07 13.05
CA VAL A 206 -27.72 -5.27 13.77
C VAL A 206 -28.35 -4.91 15.12
N GLN A 207 -27.61 -5.04 16.23
CA GLN A 207 -28.08 -4.59 17.54
C GLN A 207 -27.51 -3.21 17.86
N VAL A 208 -28.36 -2.27 18.27
CA VAL A 208 -27.95 -0.96 18.77
C VAL A 208 -28.73 -0.69 20.06
N ASN A 209 -28.04 -0.34 21.14
CA ASN A 209 -28.64 -0.12 22.47
C ASN A 209 -29.57 -1.25 22.97
N GLY A 210 -29.24 -2.50 22.62
CA GLY A 210 -30.04 -3.68 22.99
C GLY A 210 -31.32 -3.91 22.16
N LEU A 211 -31.61 -3.02 21.20
CA LEU A 211 -32.73 -3.17 20.27
C LEU A 211 -32.27 -3.91 19.01
N GLN A 212 -33.11 -4.82 18.51
CA GLN A 212 -32.88 -5.47 17.22
C GLN A 212 -33.28 -4.52 16.09
N ILE A 213 -32.41 -4.37 15.09
CA ILE A 213 -32.63 -3.48 13.95
C ILE A 213 -32.64 -4.30 12.66
N ALA A 214 -33.65 -4.06 11.84
CA ALA A 214 -33.75 -4.56 10.48
C ALA A 214 -32.76 -3.82 9.55
N THR A 215 -32.10 -4.56 8.67
CA THR A 215 -31.20 -3.98 7.64
C THR A 215 -31.94 -3.65 6.34
N PHE A 216 -33.19 -4.09 6.22
CA PHE A 216 -34.06 -3.81 5.09
C PHE A 216 -35.53 -3.96 5.51
N TYR A 217 -36.43 -3.34 4.74
CA TYR A 217 -37.86 -3.59 4.82
C TYR A 217 -38.42 -3.81 3.41
N LYS A 218 -39.58 -4.46 3.31
CA LYS A 218 -40.28 -4.65 2.04
C LYS A 218 -41.48 -3.72 1.98
N LYS A 219 -41.62 -2.98 0.89
CA LYS A 219 -42.83 -2.22 0.56
C LYS A 219 -43.38 -2.78 -0.74
N GLY A 220 -44.36 -3.68 -0.65
CA GLY A 220 -44.80 -4.48 -1.80
C GLY A 220 -43.74 -5.49 -2.24
N GLN A 221 -43.38 -5.49 -3.53
CA GLN A 221 -42.34 -6.36 -4.09
C GLN A 221 -40.92 -5.78 -3.97
N GLU A 222 -40.79 -4.49 -3.65
CA GLU A 222 -39.50 -3.81 -3.58
C GLU A 222 -38.85 -3.94 -2.20
N LYS A 223 -37.53 -4.16 -2.21
CA LYS A 223 -36.70 -4.31 -1.01
C LYS A 223 -35.93 -3.00 -0.78
N HIS A 224 -36.32 -2.28 0.25
CA HIS A 224 -35.66 -1.04 0.67
C HIS A 224 -34.58 -1.35 1.70
N LEU A 225 -33.36 -0.90 1.45
CA LEU A 225 -32.22 -1.13 2.33
C LEU A 225 -32.04 0.05 3.29
N LEU A 226 -31.87 -0.25 4.57
CA LEU A 226 -31.65 0.75 5.62
C LEU A 226 -30.16 1.00 5.82
N CYS A 227 -29.79 2.26 6.06
CA CYS A 227 -28.39 2.64 6.26
C CYS A 227 -27.88 2.15 7.63
N ASN A 228 -26.85 1.31 7.62
CA ASN A 228 -26.22 0.79 8.84
C ASN A 228 -25.49 1.89 9.63
N ASP A 229 -24.87 2.85 8.95
CA ASP A 229 -24.15 3.94 9.61
C ASP A 229 -25.12 4.93 10.25
N PHE A 230 -26.25 5.21 9.60
CA PHE A 230 -27.32 6.03 10.17
C PHE A 230 -27.93 5.35 11.40
N SER A 231 -28.15 4.03 11.32
CA SER A 231 -28.65 3.23 12.45
C SER A 231 -27.76 3.32 13.69
N LYS A 232 -26.46 3.58 13.49
CA LYS A 232 -25.44 3.77 14.55
C LYS A 232 -25.16 5.24 14.87
N GLY A 233 -25.82 6.19 14.21
CA GLY A 233 -25.56 7.64 14.38
C GLY A 233 -24.23 8.13 13.78
N LYS A 234 -23.65 7.40 12.83
CA LYS A 234 -22.32 7.68 12.23
C LYS A 234 -22.36 8.04 10.74
N CYS A 235 -23.55 8.15 10.14
CA CYS A 235 -23.64 8.49 8.72
C CYS A 235 -23.28 9.97 8.51
N THR A 236 -22.27 10.23 7.69
CA THR A 236 -21.84 11.58 7.29
C THR A 236 -22.53 12.08 6.02
N ARG A 237 -23.47 11.30 5.47
CA ARG A 237 -24.06 11.50 4.14
C ARG A 237 -25.57 11.71 4.18
N PRO A 238 -26.10 12.76 4.83
CA PRO A 238 -27.53 12.87 5.10
C PRO A 238 -28.41 12.86 3.83
N ASN A 239 -27.98 13.55 2.76
CA ASN A 239 -28.80 13.80 1.56
C ASN A 239 -28.40 12.97 0.32
N TYR A 240 -27.24 12.28 0.37
CA TYR A 240 -26.68 11.54 -0.76
C TYR A 240 -26.34 10.09 -0.40
N CYS A 241 -26.93 9.58 0.69
CA CYS A 241 -26.80 8.18 1.05
C CYS A 241 -27.61 7.32 0.09
N LYS A 242 -26.98 6.26 -0.44
CA LYS A 242 -27.66 5.23 -1.25
C LYS A 242 -28.74 4.46 -0.47
N PHE A 243 -28.66 4.48 0.86
CA PHE A 243 -29.52 3.71 1.75
C PHE A 243 -30.46 4.62 2.53
N GLU A 244 -31.65 4.12 2.87
CA GLU A 244 -32.66 4.92 3.54
C GLU A 244 -32.31 5.21 5.00
N HIS A 245 -32.57 6.46 5.42
CA HIS A 245 -32.34 6.97 6.78
C HIS A 245 -33.61 6.91 7.62
N LYS A 246 -34.09 5.68 7.88
CA LYS A 246 -35.29 5.43 8.69
C LYS A 246 -35.00 4.53 9.88
N CYS A 247 -35.85 4.61 10.90
CA CYS A 247 -35.72 3.80 12.10
C CYS A 247 -36.03 2.32 11.83
N GLY A 248 -35.00 1.46 11.81
CA GLY A 248 -35.16 0.02 11.58
C GLY A 248 -35.53 -0.83 12.80
N VAL A 249 -35.94 -0.22 13.93
CA VAL A 249 -36.22 -0.97 15.17
C VAL A 249 -37.47 -1.85 15.02
N TRP A 250 -37.35 -3.11 15.43
CA TRP A 250 -38.50 -4.02 15.54
C TRP A 250 -39.37 -3.65 16.73
N LEU A 251 -40.65 -3.40 16.46
CA LEU A 251 -41.68 -3.15 17.45
C LEU A 251 -42.22 -4.49 18.01
N PRO A 252 -42.88 -4.48 19.19
CA PRO A 252 -43.43 -5.69 19.82
C PRO A 252 -44.49 -6.42 18.98
N ASP A 253 -45.18 -5.69 18.11
CA ASP A 253 -46.17 -6.18 17.15
C ASP A 253 -45.54 -6.95 15.95
N GLY A 254 -44.21 -6.96 15.86
CA GLY A 254 -43.47 -7.58 14.76
C GLY A 254 -43.35 -6.69 13.51
N SER A 255 -43.76 -5.43 13.58
CA SER A 255 -43.54 -4.44 12.52
C SER A 255 -42.21 -3.68 12.74
N ILE A 256 -41.78 -2.93 11.72
CA ILE A 256 -40.59 -2.06 11.80
C ILE A 256 -41.07 -0.63 11.94
N CYS A 257 -40.46 0.13 12.85
CA CYS A 257 -40.85 1.51 13.19
C CYS A 257 -40.91 2.45 11.97
N LEU A 258 -39.86 2.47 11.13
CA LEU A 258 -39.74 3.24 9.89
C LEU A 258 -39.90 4.78 10.00
N GLN A 259 -39.96 5.33 11.20
CA GLN A 259 -40.04 6.77 11.46
C GLN A 259 -38.70 7.50 11.22
N ASP A 260 -38.77 8.82 11.06
CA ASP A 260 -37.65 9.73 10.75
C ASP A 260 -36.80 10.09 11.98
N HIS A 261 -36.34 9.07 12.71
CA HIS A 261 -35.38 9.23 13.81
C HIS A 261 -34.36 8.10 13.81
N THR A 262 -33.23 8.34 14.48
CA THR A 262 -32.21 7.30 14.63
C THR A 262 -32.70 6.21 15.59
N PRO A 263 -32.32 4.94 15.38
CA PRO A 263 -32.60 3.86 16.33
C PRO A 263 -32.11 4.14 17.76
N LEU A 264 -31.08 4.98 17.92
CA LEU A 264 -30.58 5.45 19.22
C LEU A 264 -31.61 6.27 20.00
N GLN A 265 -32.44 7.04 19.28
CA GLN A 265 -33.46 7.90 19.84
C GLN A 265 -34.81 7.20 19.98
N HIS A 266 -34.95 5.95 19.53
CA HIS A 266 -36.24 5.25 19.49
C HIS A 266 -36.96 5.16 20.84
N LYS A 267 -36.22 5.03 21.96
CA LYS A 267 -36.82 5.04 23.31
C LYS A 267 -37.33 6.42 23.76
N LYS A 268 -36.91 7.50 23.10
CA LYS A 268 -37.27 8.89 23.44
C LYS A 268 -38.39 9.42 22.54
N THR A 269 -38.56 8.86 21.35
CA THR A 269 -39.67 9.18 20.45
C THR A 269 -40.92 8.42 20.86
N ALA A 270 -42.08 9.08 20.85
CA ALA A 270 -43.37 8.43 21.00
C ALA A 270 -43.71 7.64 19.72
N HIS A 271 -44.26 6.43 19.86
CA HIS A 271 -44.76 5.57 18.77
C HIS A 271 -46.20 5.18 19.03
#